data_AF-A0A9E4IW91-F1
#
_entry.id   AF-A0A9E4IW91-F1
#
_cell.length_a   1.000
_cell.length_b   1.000
_cell.length_c   1.000
_cell.angle_alpha   90.00
_cell.angle_beta   90.00
_cell.angle_gamma   90.00
#
_symmetry.space_group_name_H-M   'P 1'
#
loop_
_entity.id
_entity.type
_entity.pdbx_description
1 polymer ?
#
loop_
_entity_poly.entity_id
_entity_poly.type
_entity_poly.pdbx_seq_one_letter_code
_entity_poly.pdbx_strand_id
1 'polypeptide(L)'
;MTPEPEEPRGLPPLPEPFPEQSPVRPRDPDRKRRGCLIAGLAGCGLLALLLVVGLAVALTQADELLGFVLDLSRERITEALPEDATSEERNRLERAFDSVHERYRTRPATPADNRRLQMALTDALRRAERELLDRDDLRRLTERLERIAASSPEV
;
A
#
# COMPACT_ATOMS: atom_id res chain seq x y z
N MET A 1 10.20 -57.67 55.80
CA MET A 1 10.86 -56.86 54.76
C MET A 1 12.15 -57.57 54.35
N THR A 2 12.10 -58.31 53.24
CA THR A 2 13.29 -58.67 52.44
C THR A 2 12.79 -59.14 51.06
N PRO A 3 13.24 -58.53 49.95
CA PRO A 3 12.83 -58.90 48.59
C PRO A 3 13.58 -60.13 48.05
N GLU A 4 12.89 -60.86 47.16
CA GLU A 4 13.35 -62.04 46.42
C GLU A 4 14.30 -61.64 45.25
N PRO A 5 15.30 -62.45 44.86
CA PRO A 5 16.34 -62.07 43.91
C PRO A 5 15.95 -62.28 42.44
N GLU A 6 16.42 -61.37 41.58
CA GLU A 6 16.34 -61.39 40.10
C GLU A 6 17.26 -62.44 39.46
N GLU A 7 16.83 -63.05 38.34
CA GLU A 7 17.61 -63.34 37.12
C GLU A 7 16.75 -64.12 36.07
N PRO A 8 17.11 -64.21 34.77
CA PRO A 8 17.27 -63.15 33.79
C PRO A 8 16.44 -63.44 32.51
N ARG A 9 15.61 -62.50 32.02
CA ARG A 9 14.94 -62.66 30.72
C ARG A 9 15.76 -62.01 29.62
N GLY A 10 16.34 -62.85 28.75
CA GLY A 10 17.20 -62.46 27.64
C GLY A 10 16.58 -61.40 26.73
N LEU A 11 17.38 -60.38 26.43
CA LEU A 11 17.09 -59.42 25.37
C LEU A 11 17.50 -60.00 24.00
N PRO A 12 16.65 -59.85 22.96
CA PRO A 12 16.86 -60.41 21.62
C PRO A 12 18.02 -59.73 20.85
N PRO A 13 18.57 -60.39 19.80
CA PRO A 13 19.76 -59.92 19.08
C PRO A 13 19.54 -58.57 18.39
N LEU A 14 20.62 -57.75 18.32
CA LEU A 14 20.63 -56.45 17.65
C LEU A 14 20.38 -56.59 16.14
N PRO A 15 19.61 -55.65 15.52
CA PRO A 15 19.36 -55.62 14.08
C PRO A 15 20.60 -55.20 13.27
N GLU A 16 20.70 -55.75 12.05
CA GLU A 16 21.78 -55.58 11.06
C GLU A 16 22.00 -54.11 10.62
N PRO A 17 23.22 -53.76 10.18
CA PRO A 17 23.60 -52.37 9.88
C PRO A 17 22.90 -51.81 8.62
N PHE A 18 22.57 -50.51 8.70
CA PHE A 18 21.87 -49.72 7.68
C PHE A 18 22.59 -49.69 6.31
N PRO A 19 21.86 -49.60 5.18
CA PRO A 19 22.44 -49.50 3.85
C PRO A 19 23.15 -48.16 3.62
N GLU A 20 24.34 -48.23 3.00
CA GLU A 20 25.17 -47.08 2.63
C GLU A 20 24.42 -46.09 1.73
N GLN A 21 24.37 -44.82 2.15
CA GLN A 21 23.84 -43.74 1.33
C GLN A 21 24.80 -43.47 0.16
N SER A 22 24.35 -43.79 -1.06
CA SER A 22 25.04 -43.39 -2.29
C SER A 22 25.25 -41.87 -2.32
N PRO A 23 26.44 -41.37 -2.72
CA PRO A 23 26.71 -39.94 -2.74
C PRO A 23 25.84 -39.25 -3.77
N VAL A 24 24.99 -38.33 -3.29
CA VAL A 24 24.23 -37.38 -4.12
C VAL A 24 25.24 -36.58 -4.95
N ARG A 25 25.21 -36.76 -6.28
CA ARG A 25 25.94 -35.90 -7.23
C ARG A 25 25.63 -34.43 -6.92
N PRO A 26 26.63 -33.55 -6.77
CA PRO A 26 26.38 -32.13 -6.61
C PRO A 26 25.64 -31.60 -7.83
N ARG A 27 24.42 -31.12 -7.61
CA ARG A 27 23.64 -30.40 -8.61
C ARG A 27 24.33 -29.06 -8.82
N ASP A 28 24.86 -28.87 -10.03
CA ASP A 28 25.57 -27.70 -10.50
C ASP A 28 24.91 -26.37 -10.03
N PRO A 29 25.57 -25.56 -9.17
CA PRO A 29 25.00 -24.35 -8.59
C PRO A 29 24.88 -23.19 -9.59
N ASP A 30 25.55 -23.24 -10.75
CA ASP A 30 25.56 -22.14 -11.71
C ASP A 30 24.24 -22.00 -12.49
N ARG A 31 23.45 -23.07 -12.58
CA ARG A 31 22.16 -23.04 -13.29
C ARG A 31 21.09 -22.25 -12.55
N LYS A 32 21.15 -22.19 -11.20
CA LYS A 32 20.19 -21.42 -10.37
C LYS A 32 20.47 -19.93 -10.36
N ARG A 33 21.75 -19.52 -10.44
CA ARG A 33 22.13 -18.09 -10.41
C ARG A 33 21.71 -17.34 -11.67
N ARG A 34 21.75 -18.00 -12.84
CA ARG A 34 21.32 -17.39 -14.11
C ARG A 34 19.81 -17.14 -14.18
N GLY A 35 18.98 -18.02 -13.62
CA GLY A 35 17.52 -17.87 -13.64
C GLY A 35 17.00 -16.71 -12.77
N CYS A 36 17.59 -16.49 -11.59
CA CYS A 36 17.20 -15.40 -10.70
C CYS A 36 17.58 -14.02 -11.27
N LEU A 37 18.73 -13.93 -11.95
CA LEU A 37 19.14 -12.69 -12.64
C LEU A 37 18.23 -12.36 -13.83
N ILE A 38 17.83 -13.35 -14.62
CA ILE A 38 16.93 -13.14 -15.77
C ILE A 38 15.52 -12.77 -15.31
N ALA A 39 15.00 -13.43 -14.26
CA ALA A 39 13.70 -13.08 -13.68
C ALA A 39 13.70 -11.70 -13.00
N GLY A 40 14.78 -11.36 -12.28
CA GLY A 40 14.97 -10.03 -11.68
C GLY A 40 15.12 -8.91 -12.72
N LEU A 41 15.82 -9.17 -13.84
CA LEU A 41 15.92 -8.24 -14.96
C LEU A 41 14.61 -8.06 -15.71
N ALA A 42 13.83 -9.13 -15.87
CA ALA A 42 12.49 -9.02 -16.47
C ALA A 42 11.54 -8.21 -15.58
N GLY A 43 11.56 -8.45 -14.27
CA GLY A 43 10.78 -7.67 -13.31
C GLY A 43 11.20 -6.20 -13.25
N CYS A 44 12.50 -5.93 -13.14
CA CYS A 44 13.02 -4.57 -13.05
C CYS A 44 12.87 -3.81 -14.38
N GLY A 45 13.04 -4.50 -15.52
CA GLY A 45 12.81 -3.95 -16.85
C GLY A 45 11.35 -3.59 -17.10
N LEU A 46 10.41 -4.45 -16.69
CA LEU A 46 8.98 -4.15 -16.75
C LEU A 46 8.61 -2.99 -15.83
N LEU A 47 9.14 -2.96 -14.61
CA LEU A 47 8.91 -1.86 -13.67
C LEU A 47 9.46 -0.54 -14.22
N ALA A 48 10.66 -0.54 -14.79
CA ALA A 48 11.26 0.64 -15.41
C ALA A 48 10.44 1.10 -16.63
N LEU A 49 9.94 0.17 -17.44
CA LEU A 49 9.05 0.50 -18.56
C LEU A 49 7.75 1.14 -18.07
N LEU A 50 7.11 0.57 -17.04
CA LEU A 50 5.92 1.16 -16.41
C LEU A 50 6.21 2.54 -15.81
N LEU A 51 7.40 2.74 -15.24
CA LEU A 51 7.83 4.03 -14.69
C LEU A 51 8.01 5.07 -15.80
N VAL A 52 8.65 4.70 -16.91
CA VAL A 52 8.86 5.60 -18.06
C VAL A 52 7.53 5.96 -18.73
N VAL A 53 6.67 4.96 -18.97
CA VAL A 53 5.35 5.17 -19.55
C VAL A 53 4.49 6.00 -18.59
N GLY A 54 4.50 5.67 -17.30
CA GLY A 54 3.80 6.43 -16.26
C GLY A 54 4.28 7.88 -16.17
N LEU A 55 5.59 8.11 -16.28
CA LEU A 55 6.16 9.46 -16.30
C LEU A 55 5.76 10.22 -17.57
N ALA A 56 5.76 9.57 -18.74
CA ALA A 56 5.33 10.19 -19.99
C ALA A 56 3.84 10.56 -19.98
N VAL A 57 2.99 9.70 -19.42
CA VAL A 57 1.56 10.01 -19.20
C VAL A 57 1.43 11.14 -18.18
N ALA A 58 2.16 11.10 -17.07
CA ALA A 58 2.11 12.17 -16.06
C ALA A 58 2.53 13.54 -16.61
N LEU A 59 3.50 13.59 -17.55
CA LEU A 59 3.93 14.84 -18.19
C LEU A 59 2.93 15.36 -19.23
N THR A 60 2.14 14.50 -19.85
CA THR A 60 1.18 14.87 -20.91
C THR A 60 -0.24 15.07 -20.40
N GLN A 61 -0.59 14.44 -19.27
CA GLN A 61 -1.93 14.40 -18.69
C GLN A 61 -1.92 14.69 -17.18
N ALA A 62 -1.02 15.56 -16.71
CA ALA A 62 -0.90 15.91 -15.29
C ALA A 62 -2.26 16.29 -14.66
N ASP A 63 -3.10 17.01 -15.40
CA ASP A 63 -4.42 17.45 -14.95
C ASP A 63 -5.41 16.28 -14.81
N GLU A 64 -5.36 15.30 -15.72
CA GLU A 64 -6.21 14.11 -15.70
C GLU A 64 -5.82 13.16 -14.57
N LEU A 65 -4.50 13.01 -14.35
CA LEU A 65 -3.97 12.21 -13.26
C LEU A 65 -4.37 12.78 -11.89
N LEU A 66 -4.38 14.10 -11.77
CA LEU A 66 -4.72 14.76 -10.51
C LEU A 66 -6.22 14.65 -10.21
N GLY A 67 -7.08 14.75 -11.23
CA GLY A 67 -8.51 14.44 -11.12
C GLY A 67 -8.73 13.01 -10.64
N PHE A 68 -8.03 12.05 -11.26
CA PHE A 68 -8.09 10.64 -10.84
C PHE A 68 -7.67 10.44 -9.37
N VAL A 69 -6.58 11.06 -8.92
CA VAL A 69 -6.13 10.96 -7.52
C VAL A 69 -7.15 11.57 -6.56
N LEU A 70 -7.77 12.71 -6.94
CA LEU A 70 -8.82 13.34 -6.15
C LEU A 70 -10.05 12.43 -6.04
N ASP A 71 -10.49 11.83 -7.13
CA ASP A 71 -11.64 10.92 -7.15
C ASP A 71 -11.39 9.66 -6.32
N LEU A 72 -10.21 9.04 -6.47
CA LEU A 72 -9.81 7.89 -5.67
C LEU A 72 -9.76 8.25 -4.17
N SER A 73 -9.22 9.42 -3.84
CA SER A 73 -9.17 9.90 -2.46
C SER A 73 -10.58 10.15 -1.90
N ARG A 74 -11.46 10.75 -2.72
CA ARG A 74 -12.86 11.00 -2.35
C ARG A 74 -13.57 9.70 -2.02
N GLU A 75 -13.46 8.69 -2.86
CA GLU A 75 -14.08 7.38 -2.66
C GLU A 75 -13.61 6.76 -1.34
N ARG A 76 -12.28 6.64 -1.15
CA ARG A 76 -11.71 6.05 0.08
C ARG A 76 -12.07 6.80 1.35
N ILE A 77 -12.08 8.13 1.30
CA ILE A 77 -12.44 8.94 2.47
C ILE A 77 -13.94 8.81 2.75
N THR A 78 -14.79 8.77 1.72
CA THR A 78 -16.24 8.65 1.85
C THR A 78 -16.66 7.30 2.42
N GLU A 79 -15.99 6.22 2.00
CA GLU A 79 -16.15 4.87 2.55
C GLU A 79 -15.74 4.79 4.02
N ALA A 80 -14.69 5.52 4.40
CA ALA A 80 -14.17 5.54 5.77
C ALA A 80 -14.84 6.60 6.68
N LEU A 81 -15.92 7.23 6.23
CA LEU A 81 -16.65 8.20 7.06
C LEU A 81 -17.29 7.50 8.25
N PRO A 82 -17.29 8.13 9.43
CA PRO A 82 -17.88 7.54 10.61
C PRO A 82 -19.40 7.41 10.43
N GLU A 83 -19.99 6.39 11.05
CA GLU A 83 -21.42 6.08 10.90
C GLU A 83 -22.33 7.20 11.39
N ASP A 84 -21.84 8.04 12.31
CA ASP A 84 -22.55 9.20 12.87
C ASP A 84 -22.44 10.48 12.01
N ALA A 85 -21.70 10.44 10.89
CA ALA A 85 -21.60 11.57 9.97
C ALA A 85 -22.95 11.84 9.28
N THR A 86 -23.45 13.06 9.46
CA THR A 86 -24.74 13.49 8.91
C THR A 86 -24.70 13.62 7.39
N SER A 87 -25.85 13.51 6.72
CA SER A 87 -25.94 13.71 5.27
C SER A 87 -25.50 15.12 4.84
N GLU A 88 -25.70 16.13 5.69
CA GLU A 88 -25.25 17.50 5.42
C GLU A 88 -23.72 17.60 5.38
N GLU A 89 -23.03 16.93 6.31
CA GLU A 89 -21.57 16.91 6.37
C GLU A 89 -20.96 16.16 5.19
N ARG A 90 -21.56 15.03 4.81
CA ARG A 90 -21.20 14.26 3.61
C ARG A 90 -21.32 15.13 2.35
N ASN A 91 -22.47 15.78 2.17
CA ASN A 91 -22.71 16.68 1.04
C ASN A 91 -21.78 17.89 1.04
N ARG A 92 -21.35 18.38 2.21
CA ARG A 92 -20.40 19.49 2.30
C ARG A 92 -18.99 19.05 1.90
N LEU A 93 -18.54 17.89 2.37
CA LEU A 93 -17.26 17.30 1.97
C LEU A 93 -17.22 17.08 0.45
N GLU A 94 -18.29 16.49 -0.11
CA GLU A 94 -18.41 16.26 -1.55
C GLU A 94 -18.29 17.56 -2.36
N ARG A 95 -19.04 18.60 -1.98
CA ARG A 95 -18.93 19.92 -2.62
C ARG A 95 -17.53 20.53 -2.48
N ALA A 96 -16.84 20.28 -1.38
CA ALA A 96 -15.47 20.75 -1.19
C ALA A 96 -14.49 20.04 -2.16
N PHE A 97 -14.64 18.73 -2.38
CA PHE A 97 -13.90 18.01 -3.42
C PHE A 97 -14.20 18.56 -4.81
N ASP A 98 -15.47 18.77 -5.15
CA ASP A 98 -15.86 19.33 -6.45
C ASP A 98 -15.27 20.71 -6.68
N SER A 99 -15.23 21.55 -5.63
CA SER A 99 -14.65 22.90 -5.69
C SER A 99 -13.14 22.87 -5.95
N VAL A 100 -12.42 21.91 -5.34
CA VAL A 100 -11.01 21.68 -5.62
C VAL A 100 -10.85 21.19 -7.06
N HIS A 101 -11.64 20.21 -7.48
CA HIS A 101 -11.57 19.69 -8.85
C HIS A 101 -11.78 20.80 -9.90
N GLU A 102 -12.77 21.67 -9.70
CA GLU A 102 -13.05 22.78 -10.60
C GLU A 102 -11.92 23.83 -10.62
N ARG A 103 -11.35 24.14 -9.45
CA ARG A 103 -10.18 25.03 -9.36
C ARG A 103 -9.02 24.51 -10.21
N TYR A 104 -8.71 23.24 -10.09
CA TYR A 104 -7.57 22.62 -10.77
C TYR A 104 -7.83 22.43 -12.28
N ARG A 105 -9.08 22.26 -12.71
CA ARG A 105 -9.46 22.30 -14.13
C ARG A 105 -9.31 23.69 -14.74
N THR A 106 -9.73 24.71 -14.02
CA THR A 106 -9.77 26.08 -14.55
C THR A 106 -8.43 26.79 -14.44
N ARG A 107 -7.57 26.38 -13.49
CA ARG A 107 -6.28 27.02 -13.24
C ARG A 107 -5.22 25.99 -12.82
N PRO A 108 -4.00 26.10 -13.37
CA PRO A 108 -2.89 25.25 -12.94
C PRO A 108 -2.57 25.54 -11.48
N ALA A 109 -2.36 24.46 -10.73
CA ALA A 109 -2.08 24.54 -9.32
C ALA A 109 -0.66 25.02 -9.03
N THR A 110 -0.51 25.84 -8.00
CA THR A 110 0.84 26.19 -7.54
C THR A 110 1.47 25.01 -6.79
N PRO A 111 2.82 24.92 -6.74
CA PRO A 111 3.49 23.91 -5.92
C PRO A 111 3.08 23.95 -4.44
N ALA A 112 2.74 25.15 -3.93
CA ALA A 112 2.27 25.33 -2.56
C ALA A 112 0.86 24.74 -2.36
N ASP A 113 -0.05 24.93 -3.33
CA ASP A 113 -1.38 24.31 -3.30
C ASP A 113 -1.31 22.80 -3.36
N ASN A 114 -0.48 22.25 -4.27
CA ASN A 114 -0.26 20.81 -4.39
C ASN A 114 0.25 20.20 -3.08
N ARG A 115 1.21 20.86 -2.43
CA ARG A 115 1.74 20.39 -1.15
C ARG A 115 0.67 20.42 -0.05
N ARG A 116 -0.16 21.47 0.00
CA ARG A 116 -1.27 21.58 0.97
C ARG A 116 -2.32 20.49 0.74
N LEU A 117 -2.71 20.27 -0.52
CA LEU A 117 -3.66 19.23 -0.91
C LEU A 117 -3.13 17.84 -0.57
N GLN A 118 -1.90 17.54 -0.98
CA GLN A 118 -1.26 16.26 -0.70
C GLN A 118 -1.19 15.98 0.81
N MET A 119 -0.82 16.98 1.63
CA MET A 119 -0.81 16.84 3.08
C MET A 119 -2.21 16.57 3.64
N ALA A 120 -3.22 17.31 3.18
CA ALA A 120 -4.60 17.14 3.65
C ALA A 120 -5.14 15.74 3.32
N LEU A 121 -4.95 15.28 2.08
CA LEU A 121 -5.39 13.95 1.64
C LEU A 121 -4.62 12.84 2.34
N THR A 122 -3.29 12.97 2.48
CA THR A 122 -2.47 11.94 3.14
C THR A 122 -2.82 11.79 4.62
N ASP A 123 -3.06 12.90 5.32
CA ASP A 123 -3.49 12.91 6.73
C ASP A 123 -4.87 12.24 6.88
N ALA A 124 -5.82 12.59 6.02
CA ALA A 124 -7.15 11.98 6.01
C ALA A 124 -7.11 10.48 5.67
N LEU A 125 -6.39 10.08 4.62
CA LEU A 125 -6.26 8.68 4.22
C LEU A 125 -5.57 7.84 5.30
N ARG A 126 -4.53 8.34 5.96
CA ARG A 126 -3.90 7.62 7.08
C ARG A 126 -4.83 7.42 8.27
N ARG A 127 -5.72 8.38 8.52
CA ARG A 127 -6.73 8.27 9.59
C ARG A 127 -7.83 7.31 9.19
N ALA A 128 -8.29 7.37 7.95
CA ALA A 128 -9.21 6.40 7.34
C ALA A 128 -8.67 4.97 7.44
N GLU A 129 -7.42 4.73 7.04
CA GLU A 129 -6.75 3.41 7.11
C GLU A 129 -6.63 2.86 8.54
N ARG A 130 -6.65 3.73 9.54
CA ARG A 130 -6.58 3.36 10.96
C ARG A 130 -7.95 3.27 11.61
N GLU A 131 -9.04 3.50 10.86
CA GLU A 131 -10.40 3.61 11.37
C GLU A 131 -10.53 4.69 12.48
N LEU A 132 -9.69 5.73 12.40
CA LEU A 132 -9.64 6.85 13.36
C LEU A 132 -10.27 8.11 12.78
N LEU A 133 -11.05 8.00 11.70
CA LEU A 133 -11.68 9.16 11.09
C LEU A 133 -12.89 9.57 11.93
N ASP A 134 -12.76 10.68 12.66
CA ASP A 134 -13.86 11.24 13.45
C ASP A 134 -14.54 12.43 12.74
N ARG A 135 -15.61 12.93 13.36
CA ARG A 135 -16.38 14.07 12.85
C ARG A 135 -15.58 15.38 12.83
N ASP A 136 -14.62 15.54 13.75
CA ASP A 136 -13.74 16.70 13.78
C ASP A 136 -12.72 16.67 12.64
N ASP A 137 -12.20 15.49 12.30
CA ASP A 137 -11.31 15.26 11.18
C ASP A 137 -12.03 15.50 9.86
N LEU A 138 -13.28 15.04 9.72
CA LEU A 138 -14.14 15.33 8.58
C LEU A 138 -14.32 16.84 8.38
N ARG A 139 -14.63 17.57 9.45
CA ARG A 139 -14.77 19.02 9.41
C ARG A 139 -13.46 19.71 9.01
N ARG A 140 -12.33 19.34 9.64
CA ARG A 140 -11.01 19.90 9.33
C ARG A 140 -10.59 19.63 7.89
N LEU A 141 -10.86 18.43 7.38
CA LEU A 141 -10.58 18.08 5.99
C LEU A 141 -11.40 18.97 5.05
N THR A 142 -12.71 19.07 5.30
CA THR A 142 -13.62 19.89 4.50
C THR A 142 -13.16 21.35 4.45
N GLU A 143 -12.83 21.94 5.61
CA GLU A 143 -12.31 23.31 5.70
C GLU A 143 -10.97 23.50 4.98
N ARG A 144 -10.08 22.50 5.03
CA ARG A 144 -8.81 22.53 4.28
C ARG A 144 -9.06 22.51 2.77
N LEU A 145 -9.96 21.66 2.29
CA LEU A 145 -10.31 21.57 0.88
C LEU A 145 -10.98 22.87 0.40
N GLU A 146 -11.91 23.43 1.16
CA GLU A 146 -12.54 24.72 0.86
C GLU A 146 -11.50 25.85 0.78
N ARG A 147 -10.54 25.88 1.71
CA ARG A 147 -9.45 26.88 1.69
C ARG A 147 -8.53 26.72 0.48
N ILE A 148 -8.25 25.48 0.07
CA ILE A 148 -7.51 25.19 -1.15
C ILE A 148 -8.36 25.63 -2.35
N ALA A 149 -9.66 25.36 -2.40
CA ALA A 149 -10.49 25.83 -3.50
C ALA A 149 -10.53 27.37 -3.61
N ALA A 150 -10.47 28.06 -2.48
CA ALA A 150 -10.52 29.51 -2.38
C ALA A 150 -9.16 30.23 -2.54
N SER A 151 -8.02 29.54 -2.46
CA SER A 151 -6.72 30.21 -2.57
C SER A 151 -6.50 30.76 -3.98
N SER A 152 -6.19 32.05 -4.06
CA SER A 152 -5.68 32.66 -5.30
C SER A 152 -4.16 32.45 -5.37
N PRO A 153 -3.57 32.30 -6.57
CA PRO A 153 -2.13 32.32 -6.69
C PRO A 153 -1.64 33.70 -6.24
N GLU A 154 -0.92 33.75 -5.13
CA GLU A 154 -0.13 34.94 -4.80
C GLU A 154 0.97 35.04 -5.86
N VAL A 155 0.86 36.08 -6.69
CA VAL A 155 1.81 36.46 -7.75
C VAL A 155 3.07 37.05 -7.12
#